data_AF-A0A7G1KSF8-F1
#
_entry.id   AF-A0A7G1KSF8-F1
#
_cell.length_a   1.000
_cell.length_b   1.000
_cell.length_c   1.000
_cell.angle_alpha   90.00
_cell.angle_beta   90.00
_cell.angle_gamma   90.00
#
_symmetry.space_group_name_H-M   'P 1'
#
loop_
_entity.id
_entity.type
_entity.pdbx_description
1 polymer ?
#
loop_
_entity_poly.entity_id
_entity_poly.type
_entity_poly.pdbx_seq_one_letter_code
_entity_poly.pdbx_strand_id
1 'polypeptide(L)'
;MQHTAEVSGWAVAGAIGMVVWMVVMWAGVAVLFLCLRKPLRPWMFQTGLAVVGLGVLAQLGHFQEHVAQVAYWVGHSNEPGWMTPWGTALANGFGQVDHMKPALGMEILHLVGNFHFLAGLAGVALITRHAVASRARRWGRMGVLMQGIHGLEHIALTVSVLFGAKAIGLSTWFGLLDAGPGLWTYRVWWHFFANVIGTTIFAMALYHLWRERAAIAAPYYAATTGKAATTTTADEAVPALT
;
A
#
# COMPACT_ATOMS: atom_id res chain seq x y z
N MET A 1 0.51 29.10 2.96
CA MET A 1 1.79 28.87 3.68
C MET A 1 2.89 29.48 2.85
N GLN A 2 3.63 30.47 3.39
CA GLN A 2 4.81 31.02 2.72
C GLN A 2 5.95 30.01 2.83
N HIS A 3 6.37 29.41 1.71
CA HIS A 3 7.55 28.54 1.65
C HIS A 3 8.80 29.40 1.46
N THR A 4 9.30 30.02 2.53
CA THR A 4 10.55 30.83 2.50
C THR A 4 11.69 30.21 3.30
N ALA A 5 11.48 29.07 3.95
CA ALA A 5 12.56 28.27 4.53
C ALA A 5 13.07 27.28 3.47
N GLU A 6 14.39 27.23 3.25
CA GLU A 6 15.01 26.19 2.44
C GLU A 6 14.55 24.81 2.94
N VAL A 7 14.08 23.97 2.01
CA VAL A 7 13.64 22.62 2.36
C VAL A 7 14.85 21.82 2.80
N SER A 8 14.82 21.31 4.04
CA SER A 8 15.96 20.56 4.60
C SER A 8 16.32 19.35 3.73
N GLY A 9 17.62 19.02 3.63
CA GLY A 9 18.06 17.82 2.92
C GLY A 9 17.40 16.53 3.44
N TRP A 10 17.03 16.48 4.72
CA TRP A 10 16.28 15.37 5.32
C TRP A 10 14.86 15.21 4.77
N ALA A 11 14.17 16.31 4.48
CA ALA A 11 12.85 16.28 3.85
C ALA A 11 12.91 15.66 2.45
N VAL A 12 13.91 16.07 1.65
CA VAL A 12 14.14 15.52 0.30
C VAL A 12 14.55 14.06 0.37
N ALA A 13 15.49 13.70 1.25
CA ALA A 13 15.92 12.32 1.44
C ALA A 13 14.76 11.41 1.90
N GLY A 14 13.89 11.89 2.79
CA GLY A 14 12.70 11.18 3.23
C GLY A 14 11.71 10.95 2.09
N ALA A 15 11.44 11.97 1.27
CA ALA A 15 10.57 11.85 0.10
C ALA A 15 11.13 10.84 -0.93
N ILE A 16 12.42 10.90 -1.23
CA ILE A 16 13.10 9.92 -2.10
C ILE A 16 13.01 8.51 -1.49
N GLY A 17 13.26 8.37 -0.19
CA GLY A 17 13.17 7.10 0.53
C GLY A 17 11.79 6.47 0.41
N MET A 18 10.73 7.27 0.53
CA MET A 18 9.36 6.80 0.30
C MET A 18 9.13 6.31 -1.13
N VAL A 19 9.66 7.00 -2.15
CA VAL A 19 9.53 6.55 -3.54
C VAL A 19 10.29 5.24 -3.76
N VAL A 20 11.52 5.13 -3.26
CA VAL A 20 12.32 3.90 -3.36
C VAL A 20 11.60 2.74 -2.68
N TRP A 21 11.05 2.95 -1.50
CA TRP A 21 10.25 1.95 -0.79
C TRP A 21 9.04 1.51 -1.63
N MET A 22 8.26 2.46 -2.16
CA MET A 22 7.12 2.16 -3.04
C MET A 22 7.56 1.31 -4.24
N VAL A 23 8.64 1.68 -4.92
CA VAL A 23 9.18 0.97 -6.08
C VAL A 23 9.58 -0.46 -5.71
N VAL A 24 10.29 -0.66 -4.59
CA VAL A 24 10.69 -1.99 -4.10
C VAL A 24 9.46 -2.87 -3.84
N MET A 25 8.43 -2.32 -3.19
CA MET A 25 7.19 -3.07 -2.94
C MET A 25 6.51 -3.49 -4.25
N TRP A 26 6.37 -2.57 -5.20
CA TRP A 26 5.72 -2.86 -6.49
C TRP A 26 6.55 -3.79 -7.38
N ALA A 27 7.87 -3.74 -7.31
CA ALA A 27 8.73 -4.75 -7.93
C ALA A 27 8.47 -6.14 -7.33
N GLY A 28 8.32 -6.24 -6.01
CA GLY A 28 7.92 -7.48 -5.33
C GLY A 28 6.55 -7.99 -5.79
N VAL A 29 5.54 -7.11 -5.86
CA VAL A 29 4.21 -7.43 -6.40
C VAL A 29 4.30 -7.94 -7.84
N ALA A 30 5.06 -7.27 -8.71
CA ALA A 30 5.23 -7.66 -10.11
C ALA A 30 5.91 -9.04 -10.24
N VAL A 31 6.98 -9.27 -9.49
CA VAL A 31 7.67 -10.58 -9.45
C VAL A 31 6.70 -11.67 -9.00
N LEU A 32 5.93 -11.45 -7.93
CA LEU A 32 4.92 -12.42 -7.47
C LEU A 32 3.85 -12.68 -8.52
N PHE A 33 3.29 -11.62 -9.12
CA PHE A 33 2.26 -11.74 -10.14
C PHE A 33 2.71 -12.60 -11.33
N LEU A 34 3.94 -12.40 -11.80
CA LEU A 34 4.53 -13.18 -12.89
C LEU A 34 4.87 -14.61 -12.47
N CYS A 35 5.48 -14.80 -11.31
CA CYS A 35 5.95 -16.11 -10.84
C CYS A 35 4.82 -17.03 -10.36
N LEU A 36 3.69 -16.50 -9.88
CA LEU A 36 2.52 -17.28 -9.46
C LEU A 36 1.78 -17.96 -10.63
N ARG A 37 2.26 -17.81 -11.87
CA ARG A 37 1.84 -18.61 -13.03
C ARG A 37 2.66 -19.90 -13.21
N LYS A 38 3.71 -20.07 -12.41
CA LYS A 38 4.65 -21.20 -12.43
C LYS A 38 4.42 -22.11 -11.20
N PRO A 39 5.08 -23.28 -11.12
CA PRO A 39 5.03 -24.10 -9.91
C PRO A 39 5.42 -23.30 -8.66
N LEU A 40 4.63 -23.46 -7.60
CA LEU A 40 4.77 -22.69 -6.37
C LEU A 40 6.07 -23.05 -5.65
N ARG A 41 6.74 -22.03 -5.10
CA ARG A 41 8.00 -22.18 -4.38
C ARG A 41 7.92 -21.44 -3.03
N PRO A 42 8.64 -21.91 -1.99
CA PRO A 42 8.61 -21.28 -0.66
C PRO A 42 8.96 -19.79 -0.67
N TRP A 43 9.93 -19.39 -1.49
CA TRP A 43 10.37 -17.99 -1.56
C TRP A 43 9.24 -17.05 -2.00
N MET A 44 8.29 -17.51 -2.84
CA MET A 44 7.17 -16.67 -3.28
C MET A 44 6.26 -16.31 -2.11
N PHE A 45 6.03 -17.25 -1.19
CA PHE A 45 5.27 -16.99 0.03
C PHE A 45 6.01 -15.99 0.92
N GLN A 46 7.32 -16.18 1.13
CA GLN A 46 8.16 -15.30 1.95
C GLN A 46 8.25 -13.88 1.37
N THR A 47 8.45 -13.73 0.06
CA THR A 47 8.43 -12.43 -0.62
C THR A 47 7.08 -11.74 -0.45
N GLY A 48 5.98 -12.49 -0.58
CA GLY A 48 4.66 -11.90 -0.35
C GLY A 48 4.44 -11.48 1.10
N LEU A 49 4.87 -12.27 2.08
CA LEU A 49 4.85 -11.84 3.48
C LEU A 49 5.70 -10.58 3.73
N ALA A 50 6.86 -10.45 3.09
CA ALA A 50 7.68 -9.25 3.18
C ALA A 50 6.96 -8.02 2.60
N VAL A 51 6.35 -8.14 1.42
CA VAL A 51 5.54 -7.06 0.82
C VAL A 51 4.36 -6.69 1.72
N VAL A 52 3.66 -7.68 2.28
CA VAL A 52 2.56 -7.45 3.22
C VAL A 52 3.04 -6.72 4.47
N GLY A 53 4.15 -7.16 5.07
CA GLY A 53 4.73 -6.55 6.27
C GLY A 53 5.16 -5.11 6.04
N LEU A 54 5.82 -4.83 4.92
CA LEU A 54 6.14 -3.45 4.51
C LEU A 54 4.86 -2.61 4.33
N GLY A 55 3.82 -3.18 3.71
CA GLY A 55 2.53 -2.49 3.57
C GLY A 55 1.87 -2.17 4.90
N VAL A 56 1.99 -3.05 5.91
CA VAL A 56 1.53 -2.78 7.28
C VAL A 56 2.26 -1.58 7.88
N LEU A 57 3.59 -1.55 7.79
CA LEU A 57 4.39 -0.44 8.33
C LEU A 57 4.00 0.89 7.70
N ALA A 58 3.84 0.93 6.38
CA ALA A 58 3.40 2.13 5.67
C ALA A 58 1.99 2.57 6.09
N GLN A 59 1.05 1.62 6.21
CA GLN A 59 -0.33 1.94 6.57
C GLN A 59 -0.47 2.42 8.01
N LEU A 60 0.37 1.96 8.94
CA LEU A 60 0.39 2.48 10.30
C LEU A 60 0.75 3.96 10.32
N GLY A 61 1.82 4.37 9.63
CA GLY A 61 2.21 5.78 9.53
C GLY A 61 1.15 6.62 8.81
N HIS A 62 0.61 6.13 7.70
CA HIS A 62 -0.41 6.83 6.92
C HIS A 62 -1.71 7.01 7.72
N PHE A 63 -2.20 5.96 8.39
CA PHE A 63 -3.40 6.05 9.21
C PHE A 63 -3.20 6.95 10.44
N GLN A 64 -2.04 6.87 11.07
CA GLN A 64 -1.67 7.75 12.20
C GLN A 64 -1.71 9.23 11.80
N GLU A 65 -1.25 9.57 10.60
CA GLU A 65 -1.37 10.93 10.05
C GLU A 65 -2.84 11.36 9.94
N HIS A 66 -3.71 10.56 9.31
CA HIS A 66 -5.13 10.90 9.18
C HIS A 66 -5.86 11.04 10.53
N VAL A 67 -5.52 10.20 11.51
CA VAL A 67 -6.03 10.32 12.88
C VAL A 67 -5.59 11.65 13.50
N ALA A 68 -4.30 12.02 13.35
CA ALA A 68 -3.78 13.28 13.86
C ALA A 68 -4.43 14.49 13.19
N GLN A 69 -4.67 14.44 11.88
CA GLN A 69 -5.36 15.48 11.13
C GLN A 69 -6.79 15.69 11.63
N VAL A 70 -7.57 14.63 11.82
CA VAL A 70 -8.92 14.74 12.38
C VAL A 70 -8.89 15.26 13.81
N ALA A 71 -7.99 14.77 14.66
CA ALA A 71 -7.85 15.23 16.03
C ALA A 71 -7.55 16.74 16.09
N TYR A 72 -6.64 17.22 15.24
CA TYR A 72 -6.36 18.65 15.09
C TYR A 72 -7.58 19.42 14.58
N TRP A 73 -8.24 18.90 13.53
CA TRP A 73 -9.39 19.53 12.88
C TRP A 73 -10.56 19.79 13.82
N VAL A 74 -10.84 18.88 14.75
CA VAL A 74 -11.92 19.03 15.74
C VAL A 74 -11.75 20.30 16.58
N GLY A 75 -10.51 20.72 16.86
CA GLY A 75 -10.20 21.98 17.56
C GLY A 75 -10.06 23.21 16.66
N HIS A 76 -9.93 23.01 15.33
CA HIS A 76 -9.51 24.04 14.38
C HIS A 76 -10.29 23.97 13.05
N SER A 77 -11.61 23.76 13.13
CA SER A 77 -12.45 23.40 11.97
C SER A 77 -12.63 24.50 10.91
N ASN A 78 -11.98 25.65 11.07
CA ASN A 78 -11.99 26.76 10.12
C ASN A 78 -10.58 27.08 9.59
N GLU A 79 -9.55 26.36 10.04
CA GLU A 79 -8.17 26.54 9.59
C GLU A 79 -7.89 25.72 8.34
N PRO A 80 -6.81 26.00 7.58
CA PRO A 80 -6.35 25.11 6.51
C PRO A 80 -6.05 23.70 7.02
N GLY A 81 -6.04 22.73 6.09
CA GLY A 81 -5.61 21.37 6.41
C GLY A 81 -4.22 21.37 7.08
N TRP A 82 -4.15 20.72 8.24
CA TRP A 82 -2.93 20.57 9.03
C TRP A 82 -2.27 19.22 8.72
N MET A 83 -0.99 19.11 9.01
CA MET A 83 -0.25 17.85 9.03
C MET A 83 0.73 17.84 10.19
N THR A 84 1.14 16.64 10.60
CA THR A 84 2.26 16.51 11.54
C THR A 84 3.55 17.12 10.96
N PRO A 85 4.55 17.45 11.81
CA PRO A 85 5.82 18.01 11.32
C PRO A 85 6.54 17.12 10.31
N TRP A 86 6.52 15.80 10.49
CA TRP A 86 7.15 14.88 9.54
C TRP A 86 6.33 14.74 8.24
N GLY A 87 4.99 14.75 8.33
CA GLY A 87 4.12 14.80 7.16
C GLY A 87 4.38 16.04 6.31
N THR A 88 4.45 17.22 6.96
CA THR A 88 4.78 18.49 6.31
C THR A 88 6.18 18.46 5.70
N ALA A 89 7.17 17.92 6.41
CA ALA A 89 8.53 17.77 5.88
C ALA A 89 8.55 16.89 4.61
N LEU A 90 7.87 15.74 4.61
CA LEU A 90 7.79 14.89 3.41
C LEU A 90 7.04 15.57 2.26
N ALA A 91 5.93 16.24 2.54
CA ALA A 91 5.19 17.00 1.52
C ALA A 91 6.05 18.11 0.92
N ASN A 92 6.83 18.83 1.72
CA ASN A 92 7.79 19.83 1.25
C ASN A 92 8.91 19.21 0.40
N GLY A 93 9.40 18.02 0.79
CA GLY A 93 10.37 17.25 0.01
C GLY A 93 9.83 16.86 -1.36
N PHE A 94 8.58 16.40 -1.43
CA PHE A 94 7.90 16.15 -2.71
C PHE A 94 7.58 17.42 -3.50
N GLY A 95 7.29 18.52 -2.80
CA GLY A 95 7.07 19.84 -3.41
C GLY A 95 8.29 20.39 -4.14
N GLN A 96 9.46 19.75 -4.03
CA GLN A 96 10.62 20.09 -4.84
C GLN A 96 10.45 19.76 -6.33
N VAL A 97 9.45 18.95 -6.70
CA VAL A 97 9.12 18.66 -8.10
C VAL A 97 8.66 19.92 -8.84
N ASP A 98 7.89 20.80 -8.18
CA ASP A 98 7.47 22.10 -8.72
C ASP A 98 7.10 23.05 -7.57
N HIS A 99 8.02 23.96 -7.23
CA HIS A 99 7.82 24.92 -6.14
C HIS A 99 6.69 25.93 -6.40
N MET A 100 6.28 26.11 -7.66
CA MET A 100 5.20 27.02 -8.02
C MET A 100 3.82 26.43 -7.68
N LYS A 101 3.76 25.15 -7.31
CA LYS A 101 2.53 24.40 -7.02
C LYS A 101 2.56 23.84 -5.60
N PRO A 102 2.27 24.66 -4.57
CA PRO A 102 2.39 24.25 -3.17
C PRO A 102 1.53 23.03 -2.79
N ALA A 103 0.40 22.81 -3.48
CA ALA A 103 -0.44 21.64 -3.27
C ALA A 103 0.16 20.34 -3.85
N LEU A 104 1.09 20.40 -4.82
CA LEU A 104 1.58 19.23 -5.53
C LEU A 104 2.32 18.26 -4.61
N GLY A 105 3.15 18.77 -3.70
CA GLY A 105 3.89 17.94 -2.74
C GLY A 105 2.97 17.11 -1.84
N MET A 106 1.84 17.70 -1.43
CA MET A 106 0.79 17.03 -0.66
C MET A 106 0.11 15.92 -1.46
N GLU A 107 -0.25 16.18 -2.71
CA GLU A 107 -0.91 15.18 -3.56
C GLU A 107 0.05 14.02 -3.88
N ILE A 108 1.33 14.29 -4.15
CA ILE A 108 2.34 13.25 -4.37
C ILE A 108 2.53 12.41 -3.10
N LEU A 109 2.62 13.04 -1.92
CA LEU A 109 2.76 12.31 -0.65
C LEU A 109 1.60 11.32 -0.44
N HIS A 110 0.36 11.78 -0.63
CA HIS A 110 -0.81 10.92 -0.53
C HIS A 110 -0.78 9.82 -1.60
N LEU A 111 -0.46 10.15 -2.85
CA LEU A 111 -0.36 9.16 -3.93
C LEU A 111 0.63 8.05 -3.57
N VAL A 112 1.84 8.43 -3.14
CA VAL A 112 2.88 7.49 -2.73
C VAL A 112 2.42 6.64 -1.54
N GLY A 113 1.84 7.24 -0.49
CA GLY A 113 1.30 6.51 0.66
C GLY A 113 0.22 5.49 0.27
N ASN A 114 -0.70 5.88 -0.61
CA ASN A 114 -1.76 5.02 -1.11
C ASN A 114 -1.23 3.85 -1.96
N PHE A 115 -0.14 4.05 -2.70
CA PHE A 115 0.50 2.99 -3.48
C PHE A 115 1.27 2.00 -2.60
N HIS A 116 1.85 2.42 -1.46
CA HIS A 116 2.37 1.47 -0.46
C HIS A 116 1.26 0.60 0.11
N PHE A 117 0.15 1.22 0.49
CA PHE A 117 -0.97 0.50 1.06
C PHE A 117 -1.57 -0.50 0.06
N LEU A 118 -1.78 -0.06 -1.19
CA LEU A 118 -2.24 -0.92 -2.28
C LEU A 118 -1.31 -2.11 -2.52
N ALA A 119 0.00 -1.90 -2.48
CA ALA A 119 0.97 -2.98 -2.64
C ALA A 119 0.88 -4.02 -1.51
N GLY A 120 0.68 -3.60 -0.26
CA GLY A 120 0.45 -4.51 0.87
C GLY A 120 -0.79 -5.39 0.68
N LEU A 121 -1.92 -4.78 0.28
CA LEU A 121 -3.16 -5.49 -0.03
C LEU A 121 -3.02 -6.42 -1.24
N ALA A 122 -2.31 -5.99 -2.29
CA ALA A 122 -1.99 -6.82 -3.44
C ALA A 122 -1.13 -8.02 -3.03
N GLY A 123 -0.17 -7.83 -2.12
CA GLY A 123 0.60 -8.91 -1.50
C GLY A 123 -0.30 -9.99 -0.90
N VAL A 124 -1.30 -9.60 -0.08
CA VAL A 124 -2.28 -10.54 0.48
C VAL A 124 -3.06 -11.25 -0.62
N ALA A 125 -3.60 -10.50 -1.59
CA ALA A 125 -4.40 -11.07 -2.67
C ALA A 125 -3.61 -12.07 -3.54
N LEU A 126 -2.31 -11.82 -3.74
CA LEU A 126 -1.42 -12.67 -4.53
C LEU A 126 -1.03 -13.95 -3.79
N ILE A 127 -0.57 -13.89 -2.54
CA ILE A 127 -0.18 -15.10 -1.79
C ILE A 127 -1.36 -16.00 -1.46
N THR A 128 -2.56 -15.44 -1.41
CA THR A 128 -3.80 -16.20 -1.19
C THR A 128 -4.46 -16.67 -2.49
N ARG A 129 -3.87 -16.38 -3.67
CA ARG A 129 -4.47 -16.66 -4.99
C ARG A 129 -4.96 -18.10 -5.14
N HIS A 130 -4.20 -19.07 -4.64
CA HIS A 130 -4.48 -20.51 -4.75
C HIS A 130 -5.37 -21.04 -3.62
N ALA A 131 -5.58 -20.27 -2.56
CA ALA A 131 -6.49 -20.59 -1.47
C ALA A 131 -7.88 -19.99 -1.78
N VAL A 132 -8.58 -20.52 -2.79
CA VAL A 132 -9.82 -19.92 -3.34
C VAL A 132 -10.93 -19.73 -2.31
N ALA A 133 -11.04 -20.64 -1.34
CA ALA A 133 -12.03 -20.58 -0.25
C ALA A 133 -11.58 -19.70 0.94
N SER A 134 -10.35 -19.17 0.91
CA SER A 134 -9.80 -18.37 2.01
C SER A 134 -10.55 -17.06 2.19
N ARG A 135 -10.87 -16.72 3.44
CA ARG A 135 -11.44 -15.41 3.76
C ARG A 135 -10.39 -14.32 3.58
N ALA A 136 -9.11 -14.61 3.83
CA ALA A 136 -8.01 -13.69 3.60
C ALA A 136 -7.97 -13.23 2.14
N ARG A 137 -8.20 -14.15 1.19
CA ARG A 137 -8.31 -13.82 -0.24
C ARG A 137 -9.46 -12.86 -0.53
N ARG A 138 -10.64 -13.11 0.04
CA ARG A 138 -11.82 -12.26 -0.15
C ARG A 138 -11.55 -10.83 0.33
N TRP A 139 -11.06 -10.68 1.56
CA TRP A 139 -10.73 -9.38 2.14
C TRP A 139 -9.60 -8.68 1.39
N GLY A 140 -8.53 -9.41 1.02
CA GLY A 140 -7.43 -8.87 0.22
C GLY A 140 -7.90 -8.32 -1.13
N ARG A 141 -8.75 -9.07 -1.86
CA ARG A 141 -9.32 -8.60 -3.14
C ARG A 141 -10.22 -7.38 -2.97
N MET A 142 -11.05 -7.37 -1.95
CA MET A 142 -11.92 -6.22 -1.64
C MET A 142 -11.08 -4.98 -1.30
N GLY A 143 -10.01 -5.15 -0.54
CA GLY A 143 -9.05 -4.09 -0.24
C GLY A 143 -8.37 -3.57 -1.49
N VAL A 144 -7.85 -4.44 -2.37
CA VAL A 144 -7.25 -4.03 -3.66
C VAL A 144 -8.24 -3.22 -4.50
N LEU A 145 -9.52 -3.59 -4.53
CA LEU A 145 -10.54 -2.85 -5.27
C LEU A 145 -10.79 -1.46 -4.67
N MET A 146 -11.09 -1.40 -3.36
CA MET A 146 -11.38 -0.15 -2.66
C MET A 146 -10.18 0.81 -2.73
N GLN A 147 -9.00 0.29 -2.40
CA GLN A 147 -7.76 1.06 -2.41
C GLN A 147 -7.32 1.41 -3.83
N GLY A 148 -7.66 0.58 -4.82
CA GLY A 148 -7.46 0.90 -6.24
C GLY A 148 -8.29 2.09 -6.69
N ILE A 149 -9.58 2.14 -6.31
CA ILE A 149 -10.46 3.30 -6.62
C ILE A 149 -9.93 4.56 -5.94
N HIS A 150 -9.56 4.48 -4.65
CA HIS A 150 -9.01 5.61 -3.92
C HIS A 150 -7.63 6.04 -4.47
N GLY A 151 -6.80 5.10 -4.90
CA GLY A 151 -5.54 5.38 -5.57
C GLY A 151 -5.73 6.09 -6.92
N LEU A 152 -6.74 5.69 -7.71
CA LEU A 152 -7.10 6.38 -8.95
C LEU A 152 -7.55 7.82 -8.69
N GLU A 153 -8.28 8.07 -7.60
CA GLU A 153 -8.62 9.41 -7.17
C GLU A 153 -7.34 10.26 -6.93
N HIS A 154 -6.37 9.73 -6.18
CA HIS A 154 -5.11 10.45 -5.95
C HIS A 154 -4.27 10.65 -7.20
N ILE A 155 -4.33 9.73 -8.17
CA ILE A 155 -3.74 9.97 -9.50
C ILE A 155 -4.43 11.18 -10.15
N ALA A 156 -5.76 11.22 -10.16
CA ALA A 156 -6.51 12.34 -10.74
C ALA A 156 -6.21 13.68 -10.05
N LEU A 157 -6.17 13.70 -8.71
CA LEU A 157 -5.81 14.88 -7.92
C LEU A 157 -4.38 15.34 -8.22
N THR A 158 -3.42 14.42 -8.23
CA THR A 158 -2.00 14.74 -8.48
C THR A 158 -1.79 15.25 -9.89
N VAL A 159 -2.35 14.57 -10.89
CA VAL A 159 -2.23 14.92 -12.31
C VAL A 159 -2.89 16.26 -12.61
N SER A 160 -4.09 16.52 -12.07
CA SER A 160 -4.77 17.81 -12.25
C SER A 160 -3.96 18.98 -11.68
N VAL A 161 -3.45 18.85 -10.46
CA VAL A 161 -2.57 19.87 -9.87
C VAL A 161 -1.28 20.03 -10.67
N LEU A 162 -0.66 18.92 -11.11
CA LEU A 162 0.56 18.93 -11.92
C LEU A 162 0.37 19.73 -13.22
N PHE A 163 -0.80 19.64 -13.86
CA PHE A 163 -1.14 20.41 -15.07
C PHE A 163 -1.73 21.80 -14.79
N GLY A 164 -1.70 22.27 -13.54
CA GLY A 164 -2.09 23.63 -13.15
C GLY A 164 -3.58 23.83 -12.91
N ALA A 165 -4.38 22.76 -12.87
CA ALA A 165 -5.78 22.83 -12.47
C ALA A 165 -5.92 22.78 -10.94
N LYS A 166 -7.14 23.09 -10.45
CA LYS A 166 -7.55 22.70 -9.08
C LYS A 166 -7.47 21.17 -8.97
N ALA A 167 -7.28 20.64 -7.77
CA ALA A 167 -7.32 19.19 -7.56
C ALA A 167 -8.72 18.63 -7.90
N ILE A 168 -8.80 17.66 -8.82
CA ILE A 168 -10.05 17.06 -9.29
C ILE A 168 -10.18 15.61 -8.78
N GLY A 169 -11.14 15.35 -7.90
CA GLY A 169 -11.43 14.01 -7.37
C GLY A 169 -12.68 13.99 -6.49
N LEU A 170 -13.06 12.81 -5.98
CA LEU A 170 -14.25 12.67 -5.11
C LEU A 170 -14.16 13.52 -3.85
N SER A 171 -12.96 13.66 -3.28
CA SER A 171 -12.59 14.50 -2.14
C SER A 171 -12.66 15.99 -2.41
N THR A 172 -12.81 16.41 -3.66
CA THR A 172 -12.98 17.83 -4.03
C THR A 172 -14.31 18.07 -4.75
N TRP A 173 -15.21 17.08 -4.74
CA TRP A 173 -16.42 17.06 -5.58
C TRP A 173 -16.08 17.36 -7.05
N PHE A 174 -15.07 16.69 -7.58
CA PHE A 174 -14.56 16.89 -8.95
C PHE A 174 -14.11 18.33 -9.22
N GLY A 175 -13.59 19.02 -8.20
CA GLY A 175 -13.12 20.40 -8.28
C GLY A 175 -14.22 21.47 -8.13
N LEU A 176 -15.45 21.06 -7.78
CA LEU A 176 -16.57 21.98 -7.57
C LEU A 176 -16.50 22.73 -6.23
N LEU A 177 -15.77 22.20 -5.25
CA LEU A 177 -15.56 22.89 -3.98
C LEU A 177 -14.44 23.93 -4.07
N ASP A 178 -14.77 25.18 -3.77
CA ASP A 178 -13.78 26.25 -3.67
C ASP A 178 -12.90 26.13 -2.43
N ALA A 179 -11.71 26.73 -2.51
CA ALA A 179 -10.77 26.74 -1.40
C ALA A 179 -11.36 27.46 -0.18
N GLY A 180 -11.35 26.78 0.97
CA GLY A 180 -11.85 27.31 2.23
C GLY A 180 -12.31 26.21 3.19
N PRO A 181 -12.92 26.58 4.34
CA PRO A 181 -13.32 25.64 5.40
C PRO A 181 -14.20 24.50 4.93
N GLY A 182 -15.10 24.74 3.97
CA GLY A 182 -15.97 23.69 3.40
C GLY A 182 -15.18 22.59 2.69
N LEU A 183 -14.24 22.97 1.80
CA LEU A 183 -13.35 22.03 1.12
C LEU A 183 -12.47 21.28 2.11
N TRP A 184 -11.85 22.00 3.06
CA TRP A 184 -10.95 21.39 4.03
C TRP A 184 -11.66 20.39 4.93
N THR A 185 -12.83 20.76 5.49
CA THR A 185 -13.67 19.87 6.28
C THR A 185 -13.98 18.59 5.52
N TYR A 186 -14.48 18.74 4.29
CA TYR A 186 -14.87 17.61 3.48
C TYR A 186 -13.67 16.71 3.13
N ARG A 187 -12.54 17.29 2.73
CA ARG A 187 -11.31 16.52 2.44
C ARG A 187 -10.81 15.76 3.65
N VAL A 188 -10.72 16.39 4.82
CA VAL A 188 -10.24 15.75 6.06
C VAL A 188 -11.10 14.54 6.40
N TRP A 189 -12.43 14.71 6.43
CA TRP A 189 -13.34 13.61 6.75
C TRP A 189 -13.37 12.53 5.67
N TRP A 190 -13.35 12.90 4.39
CA TRP A 190 -13.31 11.94 3.28
C TRP A 190 -12.13 10.99 3.39
N HIS A 191 -10.92 11.55 3.50
CA HIS A 191 -9.70 10.74 3.57
C HIS A 191 -9.66 9.93 4.88
N PHE A 192 -10.11 10.50 5.99
CA PHE A 192 -10.21 9.76 7.24
C PHE A 192 -11.12 8.52 7.12
N PHE A 193 -12.35 8.68 6.64
CA PHE A 193 -13.27 7.54 6.50
C PHE A 193 -12.75 6.50 5.49
N ALA A 194 -12.22 6.95 4.35
CA ALA A 194 -11.59 6.04 3.40
C ALA A 194 -10.47 5.23 4.05
N ASN A 195 -9.60 5.88 4.84
CA ASN A 195 -8.51 5.21 5.53
C ASN A 195 -8.97 4.29 6.68
N VAL A 196 -10.00 4.65 7.44
CA VAL A 196 -10.60 3.77 8.46
C VAL A 196 -11.16 2.50 7.82
N ILE A 197 -11.93 2.65 6.73
CA ILE A 197 -12.51 1.53 5.99
C ILE A 197 -11.40 0.66 5.41
N GLY A 198 -10.44 1.25 4.69
CA GLY A 198 -9.30 0.54 4.12
C GLY A 198 -8.50 -0.22 5.19
N THR A 199 -8.14 0.45 6.28
CA THR A 199 -7.38 -0.15 7.40
C THR A 199 -8.14 -1.31 8.03
N THR A 200 -9.45 -1.18 8.21
CA THR A 200 -10.31 -2.26 8.73
C THR A 200 -10.30 -3.47 7.79
N ILE A 201 -10.44 -3.25 6.48
CA ILE A 201 -10.37 -4.30 5.47
C ILE A 201 -9.01 -5.00 5.52
N PHE A 202 -7.92 -4.23 5.63
CA PHE A 202 -6.58 -4.80 5.70
C PHE A 202 -6.36 -5.59 6.98
N ALA A 203 -6.78 -5.07 8.12
CA ALA A 203 -6.72 -5.78 9.40
C ALA A 203 -7.48 -7.11 9.35
N MET A 204 -8.68 -7.13 8.76
CA MET A 204 -9.44 -8.37 8.55
C MET A 204 -8.72 -9.33 7.60
N ALA A 205 -8.09 -8.83 6.53
CA ALA A 205 -7.29 -9.64 5.62
C ALA A 205 -6.10 -10.28 6.34
N LEU A 206 -5.40 -9.53 7.20
CA LEU A 206 -4.27 -10.00 8.01
C LEU A 206 -4.70 -11.00 9.08
N TYR A 207 -5.80 -10.73 9.79
CA TYR A 207 -6.37 -11.64 10.77
C TYR A 207 -6.67 -13.01 10.15
N HIS A 208 -7.35 -13.01 9.00
CA HIS A 208 -7.64 -14.26 8.27
C HIS A 208 -6.39 -14.89 7.67
N LEU A 209 -5.43 -14.11 7.17
CA LEU A 209 -4.16 -14.61 6.66
C LEU A 209 -3.39 -15.35 7.76
N TRP A 210 -3.35 -14.80 8.98
CA TRP A 210 -2.72 -15.44 10.12
C TRP A 210 -3.46 -16.70 10.58
N ARG A 211 -4.80 -16.64 10.65
CA ARG A 211 -5.64 -17.78 11.07
C ARG A 211 -5.58 -18.94 10.08
N GLU A 212 -5.54 -18.65 8.78
CA GLU A 212 -5.58 -19.63 7.69
C GLU A 212 -4.16 -19.94 7.15
N ARG A 213 -3.11 -19.44 7.81
CA ARG A 213 -1.72 -19.47 7.33
C ARG A 213 -1.23 -20.86 6.91
N ALA A 214 -1.58 -21.90 7.65
CA ALA A 214 -1.14 -23.26 7.36
C ALA A 214 -1.70 -23.76 6.02
N ALA A 215 -3.01 -23.55 5.79
CA ALA A 215 -3.66 -23.93 4.54
C ALA A 215 -3.17 -23.10 3.35
N ILE A 216 -2.93 -21.80 3.56
CA ILE A 216 -2.41 -20.90 2.53
C ILE A 216 -0.96 -21.24 2.17
N ALA A 217 -0.13 -21.61 3.15
CA ALA A 217 1.29 -21.92 2.95
C ALA A 217 1.51 -23.31 2.34
N ALA A 218 0.69 -24.31 2.68
CA ALA A 218 0.93 -25.72 2.29
C ALA A 218 1.28 -25.93 0.79
N PRO A 219 0.57 -25.31 -0.17
CA PRO A 219 0.90 -25.47 -1.60
C PRO A 219 2.29 -24.94 -1.99
N TYR A 220 2.82 -23.95 -1.27
CA TYR A 220 4.14 -23.38 -1.53
C TYR A 220 5.29 -24.26 -1.06
N TYR A 221 5.03 -25.16 -0.10
CA TYR A 221 6.03 -26.06 0.49
C TYR A 221 5.94 -27.51 -0.01
N ALA A 222 4.81 -27.92 -0.57
CA ALA A 222 4.60 -29.28 -1.08
C ALA A 222 5.59 -29.71 -2.18
N ALA A 223 6.05 -28.77 -3.02
CA ALA A 223 7.02 -29.05 -4.08
C ALA A 223 8.44 -29.36 -3.55
N THR A 224 8.76 -28.96 -2.32
CA THR A 224 10.07 -29.18 -1.70
C THR A 224 10.15 -30.57 -1.07
N THR A 225 9.04 -31.10 -0.56
CA THR A 225 8.99 -32.42 0.11
C THR A 225 8.91 -33.58 -0.87
N GLY A 226 8.29 -33.40 -2.05
CA GLY A 226 8.16 -34.47 -3.04
C GLY A 226 9.46 -34.93 -3.71
N LYS A 227 10.53 -34.11 -3.65
CA LYS A 227 11.82 -34.44 -4.29
C LYS A 227 12.70 -35.37 -3.45
N ALA A 228 12.40 -35.55 -2.15
CA ALA A 228 13.16 -36.42 -1.25
C ALA A 228 12.68 -37.88 -1.26
N ALA A 229 11.51 -38.18 -1.84
CA ALA A 229 10.88 -39.50 -1.78
C ALA A 229 11.16 -40.41 -3.00
N THR A 230 11.98 -39.98 -3.97
CA THR A 230 12.21 -40.72 -5.22
C THR A 230 13.66 -41.19 -5.37
N THR A 231 14.33 -41.57 -4.28
CA THR A 231 15.73 -42.05 -4.34
C THR A 231 16.01 -43.21 -3.38
N THR A 232 15.09 -44.18 -3.27
CA THR A 232 15.35 -45.40 -2.48
C THR A 232 14.59 -46.64 -2.94
N THR A 233 14.49 -46.90 -4.24
CA THR A 233 14.07 -48.24 -4.71
C THR A 233 14.65 -48.52 -6.11
N ALA A 234 15.87 -49.02 -6.19
CA ALA A 234 16.36 -49.86 -7.30
C ALA A 234 17.83 -50.24 -7.06
N ASP A 235 18.10 -51.03 -6.01
CA ASP A 235 19.28 -51.91 -6.00
C ASP A 235 19.05 -53.09 -5.03
N GLU A 236 17.93 -53.79 -5.20
CA GLU A 236 17.86 -55.18 -4.73
C GLU A 236 18.23 -56.07 -5.92
N ALA A 237 19.52 -56.35 -5.99
CA ALA A 237 20.11 -57.36 -6.84
C ALA A 237 19.44 -58.71 -6.58
N VAL A 238 18.88 -59.31 -7.63
CA VAL A 238 18.46 -60.71 -7.64
C VAL A 238 19.72 -61.56 -7.79
N PRO A 239 20.10 -62.41 -6.81
CA PRO A 239 21.16 -63.38 -7.03
C PRO A 239 20.65 -64.49 -7.94
N ALA A 240 21.38 -64.76 -9.01
CA ALA A 240 21.15 -65.89 -9.91
C ALA A 240 21.32 -67.21 -9.14
N LEU A 241 20.30 -68.08 -9.19
CA LEU A 241 20.41 -69.46 -8.75
C LEU A 241 20.76 -70.34 -9.96
N THR A 242 21.92 -70.99 -9.83
CA THR A 242 22.43 -72.14 -10.60
C THR A 242 21.67 -73.41 -10.29
#